data_AF-E4TCW5-F1
#
_entry.id   AF-E4TCW5-F1
#
_cell.length_a   1.000
_cell.length_b   1.000
_cell.length_c   1.000
_cell.angle_alpha   90.00
_cell.angle_beta   90.00
_cell.angle_gamma   90.00
#
_symmetry.space_group_name_H-M   'P 1'
#
loop_
_entity.id
_entity.type
_entity.pdbx_description
1 polymer ?
#
loop_
_entity_poly.entity_id
_entity_poly.type
_entity_poly.pdbx_seq_one_letter_code
_entity_poly.pdbx_strand_id
1 'polypeptide(L)'
;MAKKNQSTRLTVQHKKSQGVVGIFGEKAKLHDLTLGEISHLVIKQLEEEYPQLTFQYKTSIRKEEINKALRKIDGELGQTLFVPNSSVKPDGGIIEVKDDNGNWRIILVSEAKHQGKDIENIRKGRLVGKANNQDLMAAGNAIERSHKNISEIANFMLLESHFPYVLFLEGSNFLTETVSIERPDGRIVRLEYNSGILNRLDRLTAANYGMPINTNLCVNKFIKHRDKTIMLQATSIYTQGKGEKWDNKEMFDIMLTISKTSLKVLGSDLFNQITKNK
;
A
#
# COMPACT_ATOMS: atom_id res chain seq x y z
N MET A 1 -31.89 1.78 19.12
CA MET A 1 -31.66 0.72 18.11
C MET A 1 -31.01 1.33 16.89
N ALA A 2 -29.69 1.23 16.77
CA ALA A 2 -28.92 1.79 15.64
C ALA A 2 -28.83 0.74 14.53
N LYS A 3 -29.33 1.05 13.33
CA LYS A 3 -29.17 0.21 12.13
C LYS A 3 -28.66 1.03 10.94
N LYS A 4 -27.46 0.63 10.50
CA LYS A 4 -26.95 0.55 9.11
C LYS A 4 -26.89 1.84 8.27
N ASN A 5 -25.81 2.62 8.45
CA ASN A 5 -25.35 3.64 7.48
C ASN A 5 -24.01 3.28 6.79
N GLN A 6 -23.56 2.01 6.84
CA GLN A 6 -22.28 1.60 6.24
C GLN A 6 -22.38 1.16 4.76
N SER A 7 -23.56 0.77 4.27
CA SER A 7 -23.71 0.21 2.92
C SER A 7 -23.79 1.24 1.80
N THR A 8 -24.20 2.48 2.09
CA THR A 8 -24.33 3.54 1.08
C THR A 8 -22.99 4.13 0.64
N ARG A 9 -21.92 3.96 1.44
CA ARG A 9 -20.59 4.50 1.13
C ARG A 9 -19.86 3.69 0.05
N LEU A 10 -20.04 2.36 0.03
CA LEU A 10 -19.53 1.49 -1.03
C LEU A 10 -20.23 1.78 -2.38
N THR A 11 -21.55 1.99 -2.38
CA THR A 11 -22.31 2.16 -3.63
C THR A 11 -21.96 3.45 -4.38
N VAL A 12 -21.53 4.50 -3.68
CA VAL A 12 -21.07 5.76 -4.30
C VAL A 12 -19.67 5.61 -4.91
N GLN A 13 -18.81 4.75 -4.33
CA GLN A 13 -17.49 4.44 -4.87
C GLN A 13 -17.58 3.71 -6.22
N HIS A 14 -18.52 2.78 -6.36
CA HIS A 14 -18.78 2.02 -7.60
C HIS A 14 -19.35 2.85 -8.77
N LYS A 15 -19.97 4.02 -8.51
CA LYS A 15 -20.50 4.86 -9.61
C LYS A 15 -19.43 5.74 -10.27
N LYS A 16 -18.27 5.95 -9.62
CA LYS A 16 -17.13 6.72 -10.19
C LYS A 16 -16.19 5.89 -11.07
N SER A 17 -16.32 4.56 -11.07
CA SER A 17 -15.44 3.64 -11.80
C SER A 17 -15.85 3.40 -13.26
N GLN A 18 -16.79 4.17 -13.83
CA GLN A 18 -17.17 4.01 -15.25
C GLN A 18 -16.03 4.28 -16.25
N GLY A 19 -14.99 5.04 -15.88
CA GLY A 19 -13.78 5.20 -16.70
C GLY A 19 -12.85 3.98 -16.72
N VAL A 20 -12.80 3.22 -15.61
CA VAL A 20 -11.94 2.03 -15.46
C VAL A 20 -12.39 0.89 -16.38
N VAL A 21 -13.65 0.86 -16.80
CA VAL A 21 -14.20 -0.19 -17.68
C VAL A 21 -13.54 -0.17 -19.06
N GLY A 22 -12.99 0.97 -19.51
CA GLY A 22 -12.37 1.13 -20.85
C GLY A 22 -11.02 0.44 -21.02
N ILE A 23 -10.08 0.62 -20.07
CA ILE A 23 -8.77 -0.07 -20.10
C ILE A 23 -8.91 -1.54 -19.69
N PHE A 24 -9.86 -1.82 -18.79
CA PHE A 24 -10.13 -3.15 -18.23
C PHE A 24 -11.29 -3.87 -18.94
N GLY A 25 -11.51 -3.54 -20.22
CA GLY A 25 -12.54 -4.16 -21.06
C GLY A 25 -12.49 -5.68 -20.97
N GLU A 26 -13.63 -6.25 -20.57
CA GLU A 26 -13.94 -7.69 -20.44
C GLU A 26 -12.83 -8.57 -19.86
N LYS A 27 -12.70 -8.62 -18.52
CA LYS A 27 -12.37 -9.82 -17.69
C LYS A 27 -11.21 -10.77 -18.10
N ALA A 28 -10.44 -10.51 -19.16
CA ALA A 28 -9.75 -11.58 -19.91
C ALA A 28 -8.23 -11.62 -19.73
N LYS A 29 -7.60 -10.68 -19.02
CA LYS A 29 -6.15 -10.72 -18.71
C LYS A 29 -5.79 -10.19 -17.32
N LEU A 30 -6.59 -10.50 -16.30
CA LEU A 30 -6.32 -10.07 -14.92
C LEU A 30 -5.76 -11.19 -14.02
N HIS A 31 -5.57 -12.41 -14.55
CA HIS A 31 -4.95 -13.47 -13.76
C HIS A 31 -3.43 -13.29 -13.76
N ASP A 32 -2.86 -13.25 -12.55
CA ASP A 32 -1.41 -13.38 -12.29
C ASP A 32 -0.51 -12.17 -12.64
N LEU A 33 -1.07 -10.95 -12.66
CA LEU A 33 -0.23 -9.74 -12.70
C LEU A 33 0.51 -9.53 -11.37
N THR A 34 1.78 -9.19 -11.48
CA THR A 34 2.60 -8.68 -10.38
C THR A 34 2.18 -7.25 -10.00
N LEU A 35 2.51 -6.84 -8.78
CA LEU A 35 2.20 -5.47 -8.32
C LEU A 35 2.86 -4.39 -9.19
N GLY A 36 4.07 -4.65 -9.71
CA GLY A 36 4.75 -3.73 -10.63
C GLY A 36 4.04 -3.58 -11.98
N GLU A 37 3.46 -4.65 -12.52
CA GLU A 37 2.64 -4.58 -13.74
C GLU A 37 1.37 -3.77 -13.51
N ILE A 38 0.74 -3.90 -12.33
CA ILE A 38 -0.39 -3.07 -11.95
C ILE A 38 0.00 -1.59 -11.86
N SER A 39 1.18 -1.27 -11.33
CA SER A 39 1.70 0.11 -11.32
C SER A 39 1.82 0.70 -12.74
N HIS A 40 2.25 -0.09 -13.72
CA HIS A 40 2.27 0.36 -15.11
C HIS A 40 0.86 0.59 -15.69
N LEU A 41 -0.12 -0.22 -15.31
CA LEU A 41 -1.52 0.04 -15.68
C LEU A 41 -2.05 1.32 -15.05
N VAL A 42 -1.67 1.61 -13.80
CA VAL A 42 -2.03 2.88 -13.13
C VAL A 42 -1.46 4.07 -13.89
N ILE A 43 -0.21 4.01 -14.36
CA ILE A 43 0.38 5.07 -15.19
C ILE A 43 -0.42 5.28 -16.47
N LYS A 44 -0.73 4.21 -17.21
CA LYS A 44 -1.52 4.30 -18.45
C LYS A 44 -2.87 4.99 -18.21
N GLN A 45 -3.57 4.62 -17.13
CA GLN A 45 -4.84 5.25 -16.79
C GLN A 45 -4.69 6.73 -16.42
N LEU A 46 -3.60 7.10 -15.73
CA LEU A 46 -3.32 8.49 -15.39
C LEU A 46 -2.94 9.32 -16.63
N GLU A 47 -2.21 8.75 -17.59
CA GLU A 47 -1.89 9.39 -18.87
C GLU A 47 -3.14 9.63 -19.72
N GLU A 48 -4.09 8.69 -19.73
CA GLU A 48 -5.39 8.88 -20.39
C GLU A 48 -6.24 9.97 -19.73
N GLU A 49 -6.24 10.04 -18.39
CA GLU A 49 -7.04 11.03 -17.64
C GLU A 49 -6.39 12.41 -17.58
N TYR A 50 -5.06 12.48 -17.65
CA TYR A 50 -4.26 13.70 -17.53
C TYR A 50 -3.19 13.77 -18.64
N PRO A 51 -3.59 13.84 -19.93
CA PRO A 51 -2.66 13.78 -21.07
C PRO A 51 -1.61 14.90 -21.10
N GLN A 52 -1.85 15.98 -20.36
CA GLN A 52 -0.93 17.10 -20.20
C GLN A 52 0.17 16.88 -19.15
N LEU A 53 0.02 15.88 -18.27
CA LEU A 53 0.99 15.57 -17.23
C LEU A 53 1.93 14.47 -17.72
N THR A 54 3.18 14.53 -17.28
CA THR A 54 4.17 13.50 -17.57
C THR A 54 4.40 12.64 -16.34
N PHE A 55 4.27 11.33 -16.51
CA PHE A 55 4.47 10.34 -15.45
C PHE A 55 5.72 9.50 -15.73
N GLN A 56 6.32 8.95 -14.67
CA GLN A 56 7.37 7.94 -14.81
C GLN A 56 7.29 6.86 -13.74
N TYR A 57 7.90 5.72 -14.04
CA TYR A 57 8.04 4.59 -13.14
C TYR A 57 9.49 4.39 -12.71
N LYS A 58 9.73 4.22 -11.41
CA LYS A 58 11.02 3.84 -10.84
C LYS A 58 10.88 2.53 -10.06
N THR A 59 11.85 1.64 -10.22
CA THR A 59 11.94 0.39 -9.45
C THR A 59 12.64 0.58 -8.10
N SER A 60 13.34 1.70 -7.90
CA SER A 60 14.12 1.94 -6.70
C SER A 60 14.41 3.42 -6.46
N ILE A 61 14.73 3.75 -5.21
CA ILE A 61 15.32 5.02 -4.79
C ILE A 61 16.64 4.73 -4.08
N ARG A 62 17.72 5.39 -4.48
CA ARG A 62 19.03 5.27 -3.82
C ARG A 62 19.00 5.98 -2.47
N LYS A 63 19.75 5.46 -1.50
CA LYS A 63 19.91 6.12 -0.20
C LYS A 63 20.53 7.51 -0.33
N GLU A 64 21.38 7.71 -1.34
CA GLU A 64 21.93 9.02 -1.67
C GLU A 64 20.85 10.05 -2.06
N GLU A 65 19.82 9.64 -2.81
CA GLU A 65 18.68 10.51 -3.16
C GLU A 65 17.90 10.92 -1.91
N ILE A 66 17.67 9.96 -0.99
CA ILE A 66 17.02 10.20 0.31
C ILE A 66 17.80 11.20 1.14
N ASN A 67 19.11 10.97 1.27
CA ASN A 67 20.00 11.85 2.01
C ASN A 67 20.07 13.27 1.39
N LYS A 68 20.05 13.39 0.06
CA LYS A 68 19.98 14.69 -0.62
C LYS A 68 18.67 15.41 -0.34
N ALA A 69 17.54 14.70 -0.32
CA ALA A 69 16.25 15.29 0.03
C ALA A 69 16.23 15.79 1.48
N LEU A 70 16.73 14.98 2.43
CA LEU A 70 16.84 15.35 3.84
C LEU A 70 17.73 16.58 4.07
N ARG A 71 18.87 16.69 3.38
CA ARG A 71 19.77 17.86 3.50
C ARG A 71 19.17 19.17 3.00
N LYS A 72 18.16 19.12 2.13
CA LYS A 72 17.41 20.34 1.72
C LYS A 72 16.54 20.88 2.85
N ILE A 73 16.23 20.05 3.84
CA ILE A 73 15.39 20.38 4.99
C ILE A 73 16.26 20.95 6.11
N ASP A 74 17.33 20.24 6.44
CA ASP A 74 18.24 20.61 7.52
C ASP A 74 19.65 20.06 7.24
N GLY A 75 20.68 20.87 7.51
CA GLY A 75 22.07 20.56 7.25
C GLY A 75 22.63 19.38 8.06
N GLU A 76 21.99 19.00 9.17
CA GLU A 76 22.38 17.87 10.03
C GLU A 76 21.76 16.54 9.59
N LEU A 77 20.78 16.55 8.68
CA LEU A 77 20.09 15.33 8.25
C LEU A 77 20.78 14.68 7.04
N GLY A 78 20.59 13.37 6.87
CA GLY A 78 21.08 12.64 5.70
C GLY A 78 22.61 12.56 5.57
N GLN A 79 23.36 12.60 6.69
CA GLN A 79 24.84 12.67 6.67
C GLN A 79 25.54 11.33 6.45
N THR A 80 24.87 10.21 6.76
CA THR A 80 25.50 8.89 6.77
C THR A 80 25.19 8.08 5.51
N LEU A 81 26.22 7.51 4.89
CA LEU A 81 26.10 6.53 3.82
C LEU A 81 27.30 5.56 3.86
N PHE A 82 27.12 4.39 4.47
CA PHE A 82 28.19 3.39 4.60
C PHE A 82 28.38 2.55 3.34
N VAL A 83 27.29 2.29 2.60
CA VAL A 83 27.30 1.52 1.36
C VAL A 83 26.81 2.42 0.22
N PRO A 84 27.69 2.86 -0.71
CA PRO A 84 27.36 3.85 -1.73
C PRO A 84 26.18 3.45 -2.63
N ASN A 85 26.05 2.16 -2.94
CA ASN A 85 25.01 1.63 -3.84
C ASN A 85 23.74 1.17 -3.11
N SER A 86 23.57 1.55 -1.84
CA SER A 86 22.37 1.19 -1.07
C SER A 86 21.11 1.83 -1.67
N SER A 87 20.02 1.07 -1.70
CA SER A 87 18.75 1.49 -2.29
C SER A 87 17.57 0.80 -1.61
N VAL A 88 16.41 1.44 -1.73
CA VAL A 88 15.10 0.89 -1.37
C VAL A 88 14.39 0.47 -2.65
N LYS A 89 13.84 -0.75 -2.65
CA LYS A 89 13.18 -1.36 -3.80
C LYS A 89 11.80 -1.87 -3.38
N PRO A 90 10.75 -1.04 -3.47
CA PRO A 90 9.38 -1.47 -3.24
C PRO A 90 8.95 -2.44 -4.35
N ASP A 91 8.29 -3.55 -4.00
CA ASP A 91 7.94 -4.62 -4.95
C ASP A 91 7.04 -4.13 -6.10
N GLY A 92 6.18 -3.15 -5.84
CA GLY A 92 5.33 -2.51 -6.85
C GLY A 92 5.91 -1.23 -7.45
N GLY A 93 7.14 -0.88 -7.09
CA GLY A 93 7.83 0.32 -7.56
C GLY A 93 7.23 1.63 -7.07
N ILE A 94 7.64 2.71 -7.74
CA ILE A 94 7.33 4.10 -7.43
C ILE A 94 6.84 4.78 -8.70
N ILE A 95 5.72 5.50 -8.60
CA ILE A 95 5.19 6.35 -9.67
C ILE A 95 5.42 7.81 -9.29
N GLU A 96 5.95 8.58 -10.22
CA GLU A 96 6.19 10.02 -10.08
C GLU A 96 5.46 10.80 -11.18
N VAL A 97 5.11 12.05 -10.87
CA VAL A 97 4.63 13.05 -11.83
C VAL A 97 5.63 14.21 -11.89
N LYS A 98 5.82 14.80 -13.07
CA LYS A 98 6.65 16.00 -13.21
C LYS A 98 5.84 17.25 -12.87
N ASP A 99 6.33 18.06 -11.94
CA ASP A 99 5.71 19.33 -11.57
C ASP A 99 6.07 20.48 -12.52
N ASP A 100 5.42 21.63 -12.34
CA ASP A 100 5.60 22.82 -13.17
C ASP A 100 7.01 23.40 -13.10
N ASN A 101 7.76 23.09 -12.04
CA ASN A 101 9.16 23.47 -11.85
C ASN A 101 10.13 22.43 -12.42
N GLY A 102 9.61 21.36 -13.03
CA GLY A 102 10.38 20.28 -13.60
C GLY A 102 10.89 19.24 -12.61
N ASN A 103 10.45 19.28 -11.34
CA ASN A 103 10.81 18.29 -10.34
C ASN A 103 9.90 17.07 -10.43
N TRP A 104 10.45 15.89 -10.17
CA TRP A 104 9.67 14.66 -10.06
C TRP A 104 9.10 14.52 -8.64
N ARG A 105 7.79 14.32 -8.54
CA ARG A 105 7.04 14.23 -7.28
C ARG A 105 6.39 12.85 -7.19
N ILE A 106 6.64 12.13 -6.11
CA ILE A 106 6.06 10.79 -5.91
C ILE A 106 4.56 10.90 -5.75
N ILE A 107 3.81 10.11 -6.52
CA ILE A 107 2.35 10.00 -6.40
C ILE A 107 1.88 8.63 -5.94
N LEU A 108 2.72 7.60 -6.00
CA LEU A 108 2.43 6.27 -5.46
C LEU A 108 3.73 5.52 -5.14
N VAL A 109 3.75 4.85 -3.99
CA VAL A 109 4.69 3.75 -3.70
C VAL A 109 3.89 2.55 -3.26
N SER A 110 4.11 1.39 -3.87
CA SER A 110 3.33 0.19 -3.58
C SER A 110 4.21 -1.01 -3.20
N GLU A 111 3.77 -1.75 -2.20
CA GLU A 111 4.44 -2.94 -1.72
C GLU A 111 3.41 -4.01 -1.32
N ALA A 112 3.70 -5.28 -1.61
CA ALA A 112 2.86 -6.41 -1.20
C ALA A 112 3.67 -7.34 -0.30
N LYS A 113 3.05 -7.84 0.78
CA LYS A 113 3.66 -8.80 1.69
C LYS A 113 2.72 -9.97 1.94
N HIS A 114 3.25 -11.16 1.75
CA HIS A 114 2.57 -12.42 2.02
C HIS A 114 3.18 -13.07 3.27
N GLN A 115 2.36 -13.40 4.26
CA GLN A 115 2.79 -14.14 5.45
C GLN A 115 1.71 -15.09 5.98
N GLY A 116 2.13 -16.30 6.33
CA GLY A 116 1.28 -17.35 6.87
C GLY A 116 0.62 -18.18 5.76
N LYS A 117 0.99 -19.46 5.70
CA LYS A 117 0.51 -20.43 4.70
C LYS A 117 -0.52 -21.41 5.27
N ASP A 118 -1.07 -21.13 6.46
CA ASP A 118 -1.93 -22.07 7.19
C ASP A 118 -3.16 -22.46 6.37
N ILE A 119 -3.80 -21.51 5.67
CA ILE A 119 -4.94 -21.78 4.78
C ILE A 119 -4.58 -22.80 3.69
N GLU A 120 -3.44 -22.60 3.02
CA GLU A 120 -2.97 -23.48 1.94
C GLU A 120 -2.61 -24.87 2.49
N ASN A 121 -1.94 -24.93 3.63
CA ASN A 121 -1.54 -26.18 4.27
C ASN A 121 -2.75 -27.00 4.70
N ILE A 122 -3.74 -26.37 5.34
CA ILE A 122 -4.98 -27.03 5.78
C ILE A 122 -5.75 -27.58 4.58
N ARG A 123 -5.95 -26.78 3.52
CA ARG A 123 -6.63 -27.21 2.28
C ARG A 123 -5.93 -28.42 1.63
N LYS A 124 -4.60 -28.51 1.75
CA LYS A 124 -3.80 -29.62 1.23
C LYS A 124 -3.68 -30.81 2.20
N GLY A 125 -4.27 -30.73 3.39
CA GLY A 125 -4.13 -31.75 4.44
C GLY A 125 -2.72 -31.84 5.04
N ARG A 126 -1.86 -30.85 4.82
CA ARG A 126 -0.47 -30.85 5.30
C ARG A 126 -0.42 -30.43 6.77
N LEU A 127 0.20 -31.25 7.59
CA LEU A 127 0.57 -30.89 8.97
C LEU A 127 1.93 -30.18 8.98
N VAL A 128 2.12 -29.32 9.98
CA VAL A 128 3.28 -28.47 10.17
C VAL A 128 3.86 -28.64 11.59
N GLY A 129 4.89 -27.85 11.91
CA GLY A 129 5.63 -27.94 13.17
C GLY A 129 6.80 -28.92 13.09
N LYS A 130 7.71 -28.87 14.08
CA LYS A 130 8.94 -29.69 14.10
C LYS A 130 8.66 -31.19 14.02
N ALA A 131 7.53 -31.62 14.60
CA ALA A 131 7.08 -33.02 14.60
C ALA A 131 6.01 -33.32 13.52
N ASN A 132 5.71 -32.37 12.61
CA ASN A 132 4.68 -32.50 11.58
C ASN A 132 3.32 -32.99 12.10
N ASN A 133 2.89 -32.44 13.25
CA ASN A 133 1.69 -32.87 13.96
C ASN A 133 0.73 -31.71 14.30
N GLN A 134 0.97 -30.51 13.78
CA GLN A 134 0.17 -29.32 14.05
C GLN A 134 -0.57 -28.88 12.78
N ASP A 135 -1.77 -28.32 12.92
CA ASP A 135 -2.48 -27.69 11.80
C ASP A 135 -1.97 -26.28 11.50
N LEU A 136 -1.45 -25.60 12.52
CA LEU A 136 -1.07 -24.19 12.47
C LEU A 136 0.42 -24.03 12.74
N MET A 137 1.05 -23.14 11.99
CA MET A 137 2.39 -22.67 12.26
C MET A 137 2.33 -21.43 13.16
N ALA A 138 3.16 -21.39 14.20
CA ALA A 138 3.35 -20.15 14.96
C ALA A 138 3.91 -19.06 14.03
N ALA A 139 3.22 -17.93 13.94
CA ALA A 139 3.59 -16.88 12.99
C ALA A 139 4.92 -16.21 13.37
N GLY A 140 5.79 -16.02 12.38
CA GLY A 140 7.06 -15.29 12.55
C GLY A 140 6.87 -13.77 12.58
N ASN A 141 8.00 -13.06 12.60
CA ASN A 141 8.06 -11.59 12.72
C ASN A 141 8.63 -10.91 11.46
N ALA A 142 8.78 -11.63 10.35
CA ALA A 142 9.45 -11.12 9.15
C ALA A 142 8.75 -9.89 8.55
N ILE A 143 7.45 -9.74 8.79
CA ILE A 143 6.63 -8.60 8.35
C ILE A 143 7.08 -7.24 8.93
N GLU A 144 7.75 -7.23 10.08
CA GLU A 144 8.25 -6.00 10.72
C GLU A 144 9.26 -5.25 9.84
N ARG A 145 9.93 -5.95 8.91
CA ARG A 145 10.85 -5.34 7.94
C ARG A 145 10.18 -4.31 7.03
N SER A 146 8.86 -4.33 6.89
CA SER A 146 8.11 -3.35 6.09
C SER A 146 8.30 -1.92 6.60
N HIS A 147 8.46 -1.74 7.92
CA HIS A 147 8.70 -0.43 8.53
C HIS A 147 9.96 0.26 7.99
N LYS A 148 10.99 -0.51 7.63
CA LYS A 148 12.24 0.06 7.10
C LYS A 148 11.98 0.81 5.77
N ASN A 149 11.25 0.20 4.83
CA ASN A 149 10.95 0.86 3.56
C ASN A 149 10.00 2.05 3.76
N ILE A 150 9.00 1.91 4.65
CA ILE A 150 8.07 2.99 4.99
C ILE A 150 8.82 4.22 5.52
N SER A 151 9.71 4.04 6.50
CA SER A 151 10.51 5.14 7.08
C SER A 151 11.44 5.80 6.05
N GLU A 152 12.02 5.02 5.13
CA GLU A 152 12.88 5.57 4.08
C GLU A 152 12.11 6.47 3.10
N ILE A 153 10.92 6.05 2.67
CA ILE A 153 10.07 6.88 1.81
C ILE A 153 9.50 8.07 2.58
N ALA A 154 9.13 7.91 3.85
CA ALA A 154 8.66 9.00 4.70
C ALA A 154 9.71 10.11 4.82
N ASN A 155 10.98 9.72 5.04
CA ASN A 155 12.13 10.63 5.04
C ASN A 155 12.33 11.32 3.69
N PHE A 156 12.22 10.58 2.58
CA PHE A 156 12.36 11.16 1.25
C PHE A 156 11.26 12.19 0.94
N MET A 157 10.05 11.96 1.43
CA MET A 157 8.87 12.80 1.23
C MET A 157 8.58 13.71 2.42
N LEU A 158 9.57 14.03 3.26
CA LEU A 158 9.35 14.78 4.50
C LEU A 158 8.87 16.23 4.27
N LEU A 159 9.13 16.81 3.09
CA LEU A 159 8.61 18.11 2.66
C LEU A 159 7.21 18.04 2.02
N GLU A 160 6.69 16.84 1.78
CA GLU A 160 5.41 16.63 1.09
C GLU A 160 4.24 16.66 2.07
N SER A 161 3.08 17.14 1.60
CA SER A 161 1.82 17.13 2.38
C SER A 161 0.97 15.88 2.12
N HIS A 162 1.49 14.91 1.39
CA HIS A 162 0.92 13.59 1.18
C HIS A 162 1.96 12.49 1.37
N PHE A 163 1.49 11.29 1.69
CA PHE A 163 2.30 10.09 1.83
C PHE A 163 1.61 8.89 1.17
N PRO A 164 1.80 8.70 -0.15
CA PRO A 164 1.05 7.74 -0.95
C PRO A 164 1.68 6.34 -0.90
N TYR A 165 2.03 5.88 0.30
CA TYR A 165 2.55 4.54 0.52
C TYR A 165 1.38 3.58 0.75
N VAL A 166 1.24 2.57 -0.12
CA VAL A 166 0.27 1.50 0.03
C VAL A 166 0.96 0.17 0.32
N LEU A 167 0.50 -0.51 1.37
CA LEU A 167 0.98 -1.83 1.76
C LEU A 167 -0.17 -2.84 1.67
N PHE A 168 -0.06 -3.78 0.74
CA PHE A 168 -1.01 -4.88 0.58
C PHE A 168 -0.56 -6.10 1.38
N LEU A 169 -1.44 -6.62 2.22
CA LEU A 169 -1.19 -7.77 3.08
C LEU A 169 -2.05 -8.97 2.67
N GLU A 170 -1.42 -10.13 2.58
CA GLU A 170 -2.05 -11.40 2.21
C GLU A 170 -1.59 -12.54 3.11
N GLY A 171 -2.53 -13.43 3.44
CA GLY A 171 -2.24 -14.70 4.10
C GLY A 171 -2.88 -14.82 5.49
N SER A 172 -2.77 -16.03 6.05
CA SER A 172 -3.39 -16.40 7.34
C SER A 172 -2.94 -15.58 8.55
N ASN A 173 -1.83 -14.82 8.45
CA ASN A 173 -1.36 -13.98 9.55
C ASN A 173 -2.01 -12.58 9.55
N PHE A 174 -2.82 -12.25 8.56
CA PHE A 174 -3.46 -10.95 8.41
C PHE A 174 -4.99 -11.02 8.37
N LEU A 175 -5.56 -12.02 9.02
CA LEU A 175 -7.01 -12.17 9.09
C LEU A 175 -7.66 -11.00 9.85
N THR A 176 -8.81 -10.55 9.37
CA THR A 176 -9.69 -9.60 10.08
C THR A 176 -11.02 -10.22 10.45
N GLU A 177 -11.28 -11.46 9.99
CA GLU A 177 -12.45 -12.24 10.31
C GLU A 177 -12.08 -13.72 10.45
N THR A 178 -12.81 -14.42 11.32
CA THR A 178 -12.58 -15.84 11.57
C THR A 178 -13.01 -16.65 10.36
N VAL A 179 -12.12 -17.50 9.86
CA VAL A 179 -12.38 -18.39 8.72
C VAL A 179 -12.41 -19.85 9.18
N SER A 180 -13.24 -20.66 8.53
CA SER A 180 -13.30 -22.11 8.74
C SER A 180 -12.90 -22.81 7.46
N ILE A 181 -12.00 -23.77 7.56
CA ILE A 181 -11.38 -24.42 6.41
C ILE A 181 -11.50 -25.92 6.60
N GLU A 182 -12.14 -26.57 5.65
CA GLU A 182 -12.25 -28.03 5.62
C GLU A 182 -10.96 -28.64 5.08
N ARG A 183 -10.46 -29.64 5.78
CA ARG A 183 -9.33 -30.47 5.36
C ARG A 183 -9.82 -31.59 4.42
N PRO A 184 -8.93 -32.22 3.64
CA PRO A 184 -9.29 -33.38 2.82
C PRO A 184 -9.87 -34.57 3.58
N ASP A 185 -9.61 -34.66 4.89
CA ASP A 185 -10.13 -35.70 5.81
C ASP A 185 -11.52 -35.35 6.38
N GLY A 186 -12.15 -34.24 5.94
CA GLY A 186 -13.46 -33.76 6.39
C GLY A 186 -13.42 -32.97 7.70
N ARG A 187 -12.27 -32.86 8.36
CA ARG A 187 -12.14 -32.09 9.60
C ARG A 187 -12.14 -30.58 9.32
N ILE A 188 -12.95 -29.83 10.06
CA ILE A 188 -13.00 -28.37 9.97
C ILE A 188 -11.98 -27.76 10.93
N VAL A 189 -11.05 -26.97 10.40
CA VAL A 189 -10.09 -26.17 11.17
C VAL A 189 -10.56 -24.72 11.19
N ARG A 190 -10.74 -24.17 12.39
CA ARG A 190 -11.17 -22.80 12.59
C ARG A 190 -9.97 -21.91 12.89
N LEU A 191 -9.77 -20.87 12.06
CA LEU A 191 -8.72 -19.86 12.26
C LEU A 191 -9.31 -18.60 12.88
N GLU A 192 -9.05 -18.40 14.16
CA GLU A 192 -9.50 -17.20 14.88
C GLU A 192 -8.61 -16.01 14.54
N TYR A 193 -9.21 -14.97 13.95
CA TYR A 193 -8.45 -13.79 13.50
C TYR A 193 -7.80 -13.04 14.66
N ASN A 194 -8.37 -13.09 15.86
CA ASN A 194 -7.85 -12.44 17.06
C ASN A 194 -6.85 -13.31 17.84
N SER A 195 -6.41 -14.44 17.29
CA SER A 195 -5.40 -15.29 17.93
C SER A 195 -4.00 -14.71 17.75
N GLY A 196 -3.31 -14.45 18.86
CA GLY A 196 -1.91 -14.01 18.87
C GLY A 196 -0.91 -15.04 18.32
N ILE A 197 -1.33 -16.30 18.15
CA ILE A 197 -0.52 -17.34 17.50
C ILE A 197 -0.38 -17.03 16.00
N LEU A 198 -1.43 -16.51 15.37
CA LEU A 198 -1.52 -16.27 13.93
C LEU A 198 -1.35 -14.80 13.57
N ASN A 199 -2.11 -13.90 14.21
CA ASN A 199 -2.29 -12.54 13.72
C ASN A 199 -1.03 -11.68 13.93
N ARG A 200 -0.62 -10.94 12.89
CA ARG A 200 0.52 -10.03 12.90
C ARG A 200 0.17 -8.62 12.41
N LEU A 201 -1.11 -8.27 12.27
CA LEU A 201 -1.54 -6.92 11.88
C LEU A 201 -1.03 -5.85 12.85
N ASP A 202 -1.06 -6.11 14.16
CA ASP A 202 -0.56 -5.17 15.19
C ASP A 202 0.95 -4.89 15.08
N ARG A 203 1.69 -5.70 14.33
CA ARG A 203 3.11 -5.42 14.01
C ARG A 203 3.27 -4.29 12.99
N LEU A 204 2.18 -3.86 12.35
CA LEU A 204 2.18 -2.85 11.30
C LEU A 204 1.36 -1.60 11.65
N THR A 205 0.46 -1.66 12.64
CA THR A 205 -0.41 -0.52 13.01
C THR A 205 0.35 0.72 13.47
N ALA A 206 1.61 0.58 13.88
CA ALA A 206 2.48 1.73 14.15
C ALA A 206 2.75 2.58 12.89
N ALA A 207 2.76 1.98 11.69
CA ALA A 207 3.03 2.68 10.43
C ALA A 207 1.89 3.62 10.00
N ASN A 208 0.71 3.46 10.58
CA ASN A 208 -0.44 4.34 10.33
C ASN A 208 -1.02 4.94 11.62
N TYR A 209 -0.26 4.91 12.72
CA TYR A 209 -0.66 5.47 14.02
C TYR A 209 -1.95 4.87 14.60
N GLY A 210 -2.29 3.62 14.25
CA GLY A 210 -3.54 2.98 14.66
C GLY A 210 -4.79 3.55 13.98
N MET A 211 -4.62 4.31 12.89
CA MET A 211 -5.73 4.73 12.04
C MET A 211 -6.36 3.51 11.33
N PRO A 212 -7.61 3.62 10.84
CA PRO A 212 -8.28 2.50 10.20
C PRO A 212 -7.47 1.90 9.03
N ILE A 213 -7.36 0.58 9.01
CA ILE A 213 -6.88 -0.18 7.85
C ILE A 213 -7.91 -0.14 6.70
N ASN A 214 -7.54 -0.64 5.53
CA ASN A 214 -8.38 -0.65 4.33
C ASN A 214 -8.91 0.75 3.96
N THR A 215 -8.09 1.77 4.23
CA THR A 215 -8.44 3.19 4.07
C THR A 215 -7.31 3.92 3.37
N ASN A 216 -7.67 4.83 2.48
CA ASN A 216 -6.73 5.77 1.87
C ASN A 216 -6.36 6.85 2.90
N LEU A 217 -5.11 6.80 3.37
CA LEU A 217 -4.51 7.72 4.33
C LEU A 217 -3.46 8.64 3.69
N CYS A 218 -3.52 8.80 2.36
CA CYS A 218 -2.54 9.52 1.56
C CYS A 218 -2.36 10.99 1.98
N VAL A 219 -3.39 11.69 2.44
CA VAL A 219 -3.26 13.09 2.86
C VAL A 219 -2.69 13.14 4.28
N ASN A 220 -1.55 13.81 4.46
CA ASN A 220 -0.89 13.87 5.77
C ASN A 220 -1.79 14.57 6.80
N LYS A 221 -1.76 14.08 8.04
CA LYS A 221 -2.54 14.64 9.13
C LYS A 221 -1.65 15.56 9.97
N PHE A 222 -2.10 16.77 10.21
CA PHE A 222 -1.44 17.69 11.14
C PHE A 222 -2.14 17.63 12.50
N ILE A 223 -1.38 17.33 13.56
CA ILE A 223 -1.87 17.34 14.94
C ILE A 223 -1.21 18.47 15.70
N LYS A 224 -1.93 19.04 16.67
CA LYS A 224 -1.41 20.06 17.58
C LYS A 224 -1.23 19.47 18.96
N HIS A 225 -0.07 19.69 19.56
CA HIS A 225 0.18 19.41 20.97
C HIS A 225 0.87 20.61 21.59
N ARG A 226 0.15 21.36 22.42
CA ARG A 226 0.58 22.65 22.97
C ARG A 226 0.92 23.63 21.84
N ASP A 227 2.15 24.12 21.81
CA ASP A 227 2.73 25.02 20.81
C ASP A 227 3.27 24.29 19.56
N LYS A 228 3.33 22.95 19.58
CA LYS A 228 3.89 22.14 18.50
C LYS A 228 2.81 21.72 17.51
N THR A 229 3.11 21.90 16.23
CA THR A 229 2.36 21.28 15.12
C THR A 229 3.22 20.15 14.54
N ILE A 230 2.65 18.95 14.46
CA ILE A 230 3.35 17.74 14.01
C ILE A 230 2.62 17.18 12.80
N MET A 231 3.35 16.95 11.72
CA MET A 231 2.85 16.27 10.53
C MET A 231 2.98 14.74 10.73
N LEU A 232 1.91 14.01 10.42
CA LEU A 232 1.86 12.55 10.46
C LEU A 232 1.78 12.00 9.04
N GLN A 233 2.72 11.13 8.70
CA GLN A 233 2.78 10.41 7.43
C GLN A 233 2.28 8.98 7.66
N ALA A 234 1.00 8.73 7.39
CA ALA A 234 0.35 7.45 7.70
C ALA A 234 0.32 6.54 6.47
N THR A 235 0.90 5.34 6.56
CA THR A 235 0.82 4.33 5.50
C THR A 235 -0.62 3.85 5.31
N SER A 236 -1.06 3.74 4.06
CA SER A 236 -2.35 3.10 3.74
C SER A 236 -2.18 1.58 3.74
N ILE A 237 -2.55 0.93 4.85
CA ILE A 237 -2.44 -0.52 5.03
C ILE A 237 -3.73 -1.19 4.58
N TYR A 238 -3.64 -2.08 3.61
CA TYR A 238 -4.76 -2.88 3.11
C TYR A 238 -4.51 -4.37 3.37
N THR A 239 -5.55 -5.10 3.73
CA THR A 239 -5.49 -6.55 3.94
C THR A 239 -6.71 -7.25 3.37
N GLN A 240 -6.49 -8.43 2.81
CA GLN A 240 -7.57 -9.34 2.46
C GLN A 240 -8.01 -10.11 3.72
N GLY A 241 -9.15 -9.71 4.30
CA GLY A 241 -9.58 -10.13 5.64
C GLY A 241 -9.75 -11.63 5.86
N LYS A 242 -9.99 -12.39 4.77
CA LYS A 242 -10.12 -13.85 4.77
C LYS A 242 -8.80 -14.60 4.53
N GLY A 243 -7.69 -13.87 4.33
CA GLY A 243 -6.38 -14.44 4.02
C GLY A 243 -6.26 -14.99 2.60
N GLU A 244 -7.23 -14.68 1.73
CA GLU A 244 -7.21 -15.04 0.31
C GLU A 244 -6.27 -14.14 -0.49
N LYS A 245 -5.98 -14.53 -1.73
CA LYS A 245 -5.19 -13.71 -2.63
C LYS A 245 -5.89 -12.40 -2.97
N TRP A 246 -5.10 -11.37 -3.24
CA TRP A 246 -5.63 -10.11 -3.75
C TRP A 246 -6.22 -10.26 -5.15
N ASP A 247 -7.35 -9.60 -5.39
CA ASP A 247 -7.85 -9.37 -6.73
C ASP A 247 -7.07 -8.22 -7.39
N ASN A 248 -6.58 -8.45 -8.61
CA ASN A 248 -5.72 -7.49 -9.30
C ASN A 248 -6.47 -6.19 -9.66
N LYS A 249 -7.78 -6.27 -9.91
CA LYS A 249 -8.59 -5.08 -10.18
C LYS A 249 -8.83 -4.27 -8.91
N GLU A 250 -9.04 -4.93 -7.76
CA GLU A 250 -9.12 -4.23 -6.47
C GLU A 250 -7.81 -3.50 -6.13
N MET A 251 -6.65 -4.16 -6.30
CA MET A 251 -5.35 -3.51 -6.10
C MET A 251 -5.17 -2.31 -7.02
N PHE A 252 -5.50 -2.45 -8.30
CA PHE A 252 -5.47 -1.35 -9.28
C PHE A 252 -6.36 -0.18 -8.83
N ASP A 253 -7.63 -0.45 -8.47
CA ASP A 253 -8.60 0.56 -8.08
C ASP A 253 -8.13 1.34 -6.84
N ILE A 254 -7.51 0.65 -5.87
CA ILE A 254 -6.89 1.26 -4.67
C ILE A 254 -5.69 2.13 -5.04
N MET A 255 -4.75 1.60 -5.82
CA MET A 255 -3.54 2.30 -6.25
C MET A 255 -3.88 3.56 -7.04
N LEU A 256 -4.80 3.45 -8.01
CA LEU A 256 -5.28 4.59 -8.80
C LEU A 256 -5.94 5.65 -7.91
N THR A 257 -6.74 5.23 -6.92
CA THR A 257 -7.39 6.15 -5.97
C THR A 257 -6.36 6.92 -5.14
N ILE A 258 -5.30 6.25 -4.67
CA ILE A 258 -4.21 6.89 -3.93
C ILE A 258 -3.45 7.86 -4.84
N SER A 259 -3.05 7.45 -6.05
CA SER A 259 -2.37 8.32 -7.01
C SER A 259 -3.15 9.60 -7.32
N LYS A 260 -4.46 9.48 -7.56
CA LYS A 260 -5.34 10.64 -7.78
C LYS A 260 -5.47 11.54 -6.55
N THR A 261 -5.31 10.98 -5.35
CA THR A 261 -5.29 11.77 -4.10
C THR A 261 -4.00 12.58 -4.02
N SER A 262 -2.86 11.99 -4.35
CA SER A 262 -1.57 12.70 -4.47
C SER A 262 -1.65 13.85 -5.47
N LEU A 263 -2.18 13.62 -6.67
CA LEU A 263 -2.33 14.66 -7.70
C LEU A 263 -3.18 15.84 -7.21
N LYS A 264 -4.22 15.58 -6.40
CA LYS A 264 -5.03 16.66 -5.81
C LYS A 264 -4.24 17.48 -4.80
N VAL A 265 -3.42 16.85 -3.96
CA VAL A 265 -2.56 17.56 -3.01
C VAL A 265 -1.51 18.40 -3.74
N LEU A 266 -0.96 17.87 -4.84
CA LEU A 266 0.01 18.55 -5.70
C LEU A 266 -0.63 19.57 -6.66
N GLY A 267 -1.94 19.84 -6.59
CA GLY A 267 -2.66 20.60 -7.60
C GLY A 267 -2.10 22.00 -7.87
N SER A 268 -1.53 22.67 -6.86
CA SER A 268 -0.86 23.98 -7.02
C SER A 268 0.38 23.91 -7.91
N ASP A 269 1.11 22.80 -7.82
CA ASP A 269 2.41 22.60 -8.47
C ASP A 269 2.25 21.99 -9.87
N LEU A 270 1.02 21.66 -10.26
CA LEU A 270 0.65 21.07 -11.56
C LEU A 270 -0.24 22.02 -12.39
N PHE A 271 -0.61 23.17 -11.82
CA PHE A 271 -1.64 24.05 -12.38
C PHE A 271 -1.27 24.59 -13.77
N ASN A 272 0.00 24.97 -13.99
CA ASN A 272 0.43 25.54 -15.26
C ASN A 272 0.37 24.51 -16.38
N GLN A 273 0.82 23.27 -16.15
CA GLN A 273 0.70 22.19 -17.12
C GLN A 273 -0.77 21.87 -17.44
N ILE A 274 -1.66 21.91 -16.44
CA ILE A 274 -3.09 21.65 -16.59
C ILE A 274 -3.83 22.75 -17.36
N THR A 275 -3.39 24.00 -17.26
CA THR A 275 -4.11 25.15 -17.84
C THR A 275 -3.53 25.65 -19.15
N LYS A 276 -2.23 25.47 -19.42
CA LYS A 276 -1.59 25.95 -20.66
C LYS A 276 -2.00 25.16 -21.91
N ASN A 277 -2.55 23.97 -21.76
CA ASN A 277 -3.02 23.11 -22.86
C ASN A 277 -4.54 23.20 -23.10
N LYS A 278 -5.21 24.26 -22.61
CA LYS A 278 -6.61 24.57 -22.93
C LYS A 278 -6.71 25.67 -23.98
#